data_AF-A0A6C0KAU0-F1
#
_entry.id   AF-A0A6C0KAU0-F1
#
_cell.length_a   1.000
_cell.length_b   1.000
_cell.length_c   1.000
_cell.angle_alpha   90.00
_cell.angle_beta   90.00
_cell.angle_gamma   90.00
#
_symmetry.space_group_name_H-M   'P 1'
#
loop_
_entity.id
_entity.type
_entity.pdbx_description
1 polymer ?
#
loop_
_entity_poly.entity_id
_entity_poly.type
_entity_poly.pdbx_seq_one_letter_code
_entity_poly.pdbx_strand_id
1 'polypeptide(L)'
;MIEMLYYLAGVSVVGTIGFGLFYLYDERTATTIIEDFSWSAVRAYHRVNMETNNLRRYLETEFSEGKNSDIEEDEDESEEEEEKLVSFLGYNDDGSVYTTDELENNNYIDDESFNMMMLVKKEEDGRLFKRIHEKGEISTEVKFEKVTKPFLSVEVEQNNNRTAIHDKLKGFYINGNMLLDKIFLKWYLEEFYGMNLEDNYKIHIIDSNIEMHKIQYDQSVTIQAKEQLYSITQV
;
A
#
# COMPACT_ATOMS: atom_id res chain seq x y z
N MET A 1 39.51 -2.21 5.04
CA MET A 1 38.53 -1.33 4.35
C MET A 1 38.94 -1.05 2.90
N ILE A 2 40.18 -0.60 2.64
CA ILE A 2 40.70 -0.35 1.27
C ILE A 2 40.73 -1.62 0.40
N GLU A 3 41.10 -2.77 0.96
CA GLU A 3 41.12 -4.03 0.20
C GLU A 3 39.72 -4.47 -0.24
N MET A 4 38.69 -4.27 0.59
CA MET A 4 37.30 -4.57 0.19
C MET A 4 36.81 -3.67 -0.95
N LEU A 5 37.18 -2.38 -0.92
CA LEU A 5 36.85 -1.46 -2.02
C LEU A 5 37.52 -1.89 -3.33
N TYR A 6 38.74 -2.42 -3.27
CA TYR A 6 39.44 -2.91 -4.45
C TYR A 6 38.76 -4.13 -5.07
N TYR A 7 38.35 -5.11 -4.26
CA TYR A 7 37.60 -6.26 -4.75
C TYR A 7 36.22 -5.87 -5.30
N LEU A 8 35.54 -4.92 -4.65
CA LEU A 8 34.26 -4.41 -5.14
C LEU A 8 34.39 -3.72 -6.50
N ALA A 9 35.43 -2.90 -6.67
CA ALA A 9 35.74 -2.24 -7.93
C ALA A 9 36.15 -3.24 -9.03
N GLY A 10 36.88 -4.30 -8.67
CA GLY A 10 37.24 -5.35 -9.62
C GLY A 10 36.02 -6.11 -10.14
N VAL A 11 35.12 -6.50 -9.24
CA VAL A 11 33.87 -7.20 -9.61
C VAL A 11 32.96 -6.29 -10.43
N SER A 12 32.86 -5.00 -10.10
CA SER A 12 32.03 -4.07 -10.87
C SER A 12 32.54 -3.92 -12.29
N VAL A 13 33.84 -3.66 -12.49
CA VAL A 13 34.44 -3.49 -13.82
C VAL A 13 34.27 -4.73 -14.70
N VAL A 14 34.51 -5.92 -14.16
CA VAL A 14 34.32 -7.18 -14.92
C VAL A 14 32.83 -7.38 -15.25
N GLY A 15 31.93 -7.05 -14.33
CA GLY A 15 30.49 -7.09 -14.53
C GLY A 15 30.04 -6.15 -15.66
N THR A 16 30.48 -4.89 -15.66
CA THR A 16 30.07 -3.92 -16.70
C THR A 16 30.58 -4.31 -18.07
N ILE A 17 31.82 -4.81 -18.16
CA ILE A 17 32.39 -5.26 -19.43
C ILE A 17 31.66 -6.51 -19.95
N GLY A 18 31.42 -7.49 -19.08
CA GLY A 18 30.69 -8.71 -19.42
C GLY A 18 29.26 -8.42 -19.87
N PHE A 19 28.56 -7.53 -19.16
CA PHE A 19 27.21 -7.12 -19.52
C PHE A 19 27.19 -6.31 -20.83
N GLY A 20 28.18 -5.47 -21.07
CA GLY A 20 28.32 -4.74 -22.34
C GLY A 20 28.51 -5.68 -23.54
N LEU A 21 29.31 -6.74 -23.39
CA LEU A 21 29.46 -7.77 -24.42
C LEU A 21 28.16 -8.58 -24.61
N PHE A 22 27.44 -8.87 -23.53
CA PHE A 22 26.13 -9.53 -23.60
C PHE A 22 25.09 -8.67 -24.33
N TYR A 23 25.03 -7.37 -24.05
CA TYR A 23 24.14 -6.42 -24.72
C TYR A 23 24.39 -6.35 -26.23
N LEU A 24 25.66 -6.41 -26.66
CA LEU A 24 26.00 -6.46 -28.09
C LEU A 24 25.60 -7.78 -28.78
N TYR A 25 25.49 -8.87 -28.02
CA TYR A 25 25.11 -10.18 -28.55
C TYR A 25 23.59 -10.36 -28.66
N ASP A 26 22.84 -9.92 -27.63
CA ASP A 26 21.38 -10.01 -27.58
C ASP A 26 20.76 -8.82 -26.83
N GLU A 27 20.53 -7.75 -27.58
CA GLU A 27 19.97 -6.49 -27.09
C GLU A 27 18.58 -6.65 -26.45
N ARG A 28 17.74 -7.54 -27.01
CA ARG A 28 16.36 -7.71 -26.54
C ARG A 28 16.32 -8.38 -25.17
N THR A 29 17.07 -9.46 -25.00
CA THR A 29 17.13 -10.13 -23.69
C THR A 29 17.80 -9.22 -22.64
N ALA A 30 18.82 -8.45 -23.05
CA ALA A 30 19.48 -7.52 -22.14
C ALA A 30 18.57 -6.37 -21.68
N THR A 31 17.75 -5.81 -22.58
CA THR A 31 16.79 -4.75 -22.22
C THR A 31 15.71 -5.23 -21.26
N THR A 32 15.14 -6.43 -21.46
CA THR A 32 14.18 -7.02 -20.52
C THR A 32 14.80 -7.24 -19.13
N ILE A 33 16.04 -7.73 -19.07
CA ILE A 33 16.75 -7.91 -17.79
C ILE A 33 17.00 -6.56 -17.11
N ILE A 34 17.36 -5.50 -17.85
CA ILE A 34 17.55 -4.17 -17.30
C ILE A 34 16.23 -3.64 -16.72
N GLU A 35 15.13 -3.77 -17.46
CA GLU A 35 13.80 -3.32 -17.01
C GLU A 35 13.38 -4.05 -15.73
N ASP A 36 13.48 -5.38 -15.70
CA ASP A 36 13.15 -6.20 -14.52
C ASP A 36 14.05 -5.85 -13.32
N PHE A 37 15.35 -5.67 -13.56
CA PHE A 37 16.29 -5.29 -12.51
C PHE A 37 16.02 -3.87 -11.99
N SER A 38 15.68 -2.94 -12.88
CA SER A 38 15.40 -1.55 -12.52
C SER A 38 14.14 -1.47 -11.67
N TRP A 39 13.06 -2.14 -12.09
CA TRP A 39 11.84 -2.26 -11.29
C TRP A 39 12.06 -2.98 -9.97
N SER A 40 12.90 -4.01 -9.94
CA SER A 40 13.24 -4.72 -8.70
C SER A 40 14.07 -3.85 -7.75
N ALA A 41 14.98 -3.02 -8.27
CA ALA A 41 15.77 -2.08 -7.48
C ALA A 41 14.90 -0.95 -6.90
N VAL A 42 13.97 -0.40 -7.68
CA VAL A 42 12.98 0.59 -7.22
C VAL A 42 12.11 -0.01 -6.12
N ARG A 43 11.61 -1.24 -6.29
CA ARG A 43 10.84 -1.95 -5.27
C ARG A 43 11.65 -2.24 -4.00
N ALA A 44 12.91 -2.65 -4.14
CA ALA A 44 13.80 -2.85 -3.00
C ALA A 44 14.07 -1.55 -2.25
N TYR A 45 14.28 -0.44 -2.97
CA TYR A 45 14.42 0.88 -2.37
C TYR A 45 13.16 1.29 -1.61
N HIS A 46 11.98 1.16 -2.23
CA HIS A 46 10.71 1.44 -1.56
C HIS A 46 10.51 0.55 -0.33
N ARG A 47 10.81 -0.75 -0.42
CA ARG A 47 10.73 -1.69 0.71
C ARG A 47 11.64 -1.28 1.86
N VAL A 48 12.91 -0.99 1.57
CA VAL A 48 13.86 -0.52 2.60
C VAL A 48 13.37 0.79 3.19
N ASN A 49 12.93 1.74 2.37
CA ASN A 49 12.39 3.02 2.84
C ASN A 49 11.17 2.83 3.76
N MET A 50 10.26 1.90 3.41
CA MET A 50 9.10 1.54 4.23
C MET A 50 9.50 0.86 5.55
N GLU A 51 10.45 -0.08 5.52
CA GLU A 51 10.98 -0.71 6.75
C GLU A 51 11.68 0.33 7.63
N THR A 52 12.43 1.27 7.04
CA THR A 52 13.13 2.35 7.77
C THR A 52 12.14 3.34 8.38
N ASN A 53 11.09 3.72 7.65
CA ASN A 53 10.03 4.59 8.15
C ASN A 53 9.18 3.91 9.23
N ASN A 54 8.91 2.61 9.10
CA ASN A 54 8.24 1.83 10.14
C ASN A 54 9.10 1.69 11.40
N LEU A 55 10.42 1.46 11.25
CA LEU A 55 11.35 1.44 12.39
C LEU A 55 11.42 2.81 13.07
N ARG A 56 11.49 3.89 12.29
CA ARG A 56 11.50 5.26 12.81
C ARG A 56 10.25 5.55 13.63
N ARG A 57 9.07 5.18 13.12
CA ARG A 57 7.79 5.35 13.83
C ARG A 57 7.73 4.54 15.12
N TYR A 58 8.18 3.28 15.08
CA TYR A 58 8.22 2.43 16.28
C TYR A 58 9.11 3.03 17.38
N LEU A 59 10.30 3.53 17.00
CA LEU A 59 11.19 4.22 17.92
C LEU A 59 10.59 5.52 18.47
N GLU A 60 9.94 6.32 17.62
CA GLU A 60 9.32 7.60 18.01
C GLU A 60 8.19 7.40 19.03
N THR A 61 7.38 6.36 18.87
CA THR A 61 6.35 5.97 19.86
C THR A 61 6.97 5.52 21.19
N GLU A 62 8.02 4.69 21.16
CA GLU A 62 8.64 4.15 22.38
C GLU A 62 9.51 5.19 23.14
N PHE A 63 10.06 6.19 22.45
CA PHE A 63 10.76 7.32 23.08
C PHE A 63 9.83 8.40 23.62
N SER A 64 8.64 8.57 23.04
CA SER A 64 7.65 9.54 23.53
C SER A 64 6.95 9.07 24.82
N GLU A 65 6.83 7.76 25.05
CA GLU A 65 6.32 7.20 26.31
C GLU A 65 7.36 7.17 27.44
N GLY A 66 8.65 7.39 27.12
CA GLY A 66 9.77 7.30 28.06
C GLY A 66 10.26 8.61 28.70
N LYS A 67 9.74 9.78 28.31
CA LYS A 67 10.16 11.09 28.84
C LYS A 67 9.06 11.76 29.66
N ASN A 68 8.79 11.21 30.84
CA ASN A 68 8.24 11.96 31.98
C ASN A 68 9.26 11.93 33.11
N SER A 69 10.31 12.75 33.00
CA SER A 69 11.04 13.29 34.14
C SER A 69 11.92 14.46 33.67
N ASP A 70 11.49 15.65 34.09
CA ASP A 70 12.24 16.87 34.37
C ASP A 70 13.36 17.28 33.40
N ILE A 71 13.11 18.35 32.64
CA ILE A 71 14.02 19.51 32.45
C ILE A 71 13.20 20.64 31.83
N GLU A 72 13.30 21.82 32.45
CA GLU A 72 12.67 23.09 32.08
C GLU A 72 13.29 23.74 30.82
N GLU A 73 12.54 24.69 30.25
CA GLU A 73 12.92 25.75 29.28
C GLU A 73 13.22 25.30 27.84
N ASP A 74 12.28 25.51 26.92
CA ASP A 74 12.15 26.78 26.20
C ASP A 74 10.81 26.85 25.46
N GLU A 75 10.14 28.00 25.59
CA GLU A 75 8.92 28.38 24.87
C GLU A 75 9.25 28.58 23.39
N ASP A 76 8.93 27.59 22.55
CA ASP A 76 8.63 27.84 21.15
C ASP A 76 7.13 27.59 20.94
N GLU A 77 6.38 28.69 20.91
CA GLU A 77 5.05 28.78 20.29
C GLU A 77 5.19 28.37 18.82
N SER A 78 5.22 27.07 18.55
CA SER A 78 4.89 26.55 17.23
C SER A 78 3.37 26.49 17.15
N GLU A 79 2.83 27.42 16.38
CA GLU A 79 1.44 27.48 15.95
C GLU A 79 0.97 26.05 15.60
N GLU A 80 -0.02 25.55 16.34
CA GLU A 80 -0.71 24.31 16.02
C GLU A 80 -1.33 24.45 14.62
N GLU A 81 -0.59 24.04 13.59
CA GLU A 81 -1.13 23.85 12.25
C GLU A 81 -2.26 22.82 12.39
N GLU A 82 -3.50 23.26 12.18
CA GLU A 82 -4.67 22.39 12.14
C GLU A 82 -4.39 21.20 11.20
N GLU A 83 -4.12 20.02 11.77
CA GLU A 83 -3.76 18.82 11.01
C GLU A 83 -4.84 18.56 9.96
N LYS A 84 -4.49 18.69 8.67
CA LYS A 84 -5.37 18.26 7.58
C LYS A 84 -5.63 16.76 7.75
N LEU A 85 -6.82 16.42 8.22
CA LEU A 85 -7.17 15.06 8.67
C LEU A 85 -7.29 14.04 7.54
N VAL A 86 -7.44 14.48 6.28
CA VAL A 86 -7.80 13.62 5.14
C VAL A 86 -6.92 13.93 3.93
N SER A 87 -6.39 12.89 3.30
CA SER A 87 -5.60 12.95 2.08
C SER A 87 -6.16 12.07 0.96
N PHE A 88 -5.79 12.35 -0.28
CA PHE A 88 -6.15 11.56 -1.45
C PHE A 88 -5.06 10.54 -1.77
N LEU A 89 -5.47 9.37 -2.24
CA LEU A 89 -4.62 8.33 -2.80
C LEU A 89 -5.23 7.84 -4.12
N GLY A 90 -4.49 8.02 -5.21
CA GLY A 90 -4.78 7.47 -6.53
C GLY A 90 -3.81 6.35 -6.86
N TYR A 91 -4.31 5.26 -7.42
CA TYR A 91 -3.53 4.11 -7.86
C TYR A 91 -3.89 3.72 -9.29
N ASN A 92 -2.87 3.37 -10.07
CA ASN A 92 -3.01 2.86 -11.43
C ASN A 92 -2.50 1.43 -11.55
N ASP A 93 -3.01 0.72 -12.55
CA ASP A 93 -2.66 -0.67 -12.82
C ASP A 93 -1.19 -0.84 -13.26
N ASP A 94 -0.49 0.23 -13.61
CA ASP A 94 0.96 0.19 -13.85
C ASP A 94 1.79 0.20 -12.55
N GLY A 95 1.14 0.31 -11.39
CA GLY A 95 1.77 0.38 -10.07
C GLY A 95 2.05 1.81 -9.59
N SER A 96 1.78 2.83 -10.41
CA SER A 96 1.97 4.22 -9.98
C SER A 96 0.96 4.61 -8.90
N VAL A 97 1.45 5.34 -7.90
CA VAL A 97 0.68 5.84 -6.76
C VAL A 97 0.87 7.35 -6.69
N TYR A 98 -0.24 8.09 -6.61
CA TYR A 98 -0.26 9.52 -6.34
C TYR A 98 -0.93 9.78 -5.00
N THR A 99 -0.32 10.62 -4.16
CA THR A 99 -0.89 11.02 -2.86
C THR A 99 -0.77 12.52 -2.67
N THR A 100 -1.81 13.14 -2.10
CA THR A 100 -1.79 14.58 -1.79
C THR A 100 -2.75 14.92 -0.65
N ASP A 101 -2.41 15.91 0.15
CA ASP A 101 -3.29 16.50 1.17
C ASP A 101 -4.07 17.71 0.62
N GLU A 102 -3.80 18.10 -0.64
CA GLU A 102 -4.48 19.17 -1.36
C GLU A 102 -5.65 18.59 -2.16
N LEU A 103 -6.83 18.55 -1.52
CA LEU A 103 -8.06 18.01 -2.10
C LEU A 103 -8.82 19.01 -2.98
N GLU A 104 -8.66 20.32 -2.74
CA GLU A 104 -9.36 21.37 -3.46
C GLU A 104 -8.49 21.98 -4.56
N ASN A 105 -9.08 22.26 -5.72
CA ASN A 105 -8.43 22.92 -6.87
C ASN A 105 -7.13 22.22 -7.34
N ASN A 106 -7.11 20.88 -7.29
CA ASN A 106 -5.97 20.10 -7.72
C ASN A 106 -6.17 19.61 -9.16
N ASN A 107 -5.61 20.35 -10.12
CA ASN A 107 -5.70 20.03 -11.54
C ASN A 107 -5.23 18.60 -11.86
N TYR A 108 -4.26 18.06 -11.12
CA TYR A 108 -3.77 16.71 -11.37
C TYR A 108 -4.83 15.65 -11.02
N ILE A 109 -5.51 15.81 -9.89
CA ILE A 109 -6.66 14.96 -9.53
C ILE A 109 -7.73 15.05 -10.61
N ASP A 110 -8.01 16.24 -11.12
CA ASP A 110 -9.08 16.49 -12.10
C ASP A 110 -8.77 15.97 -13.50
N ASP A 111 -7.51 16.08 -13.95
CA ASP A 111 -7.07 15.71 -15.30
C ASP A 111 -6.70 14.23 -15.42
N GLU A 112 -6.14 13.61 -14.37
CA GLU A 112 -5.62 12.24 -14.42
C GLU A 112 -6.73 11.20 -14.23
N SER A 113 -6.60 10.03 -14.86
CA SER A 113 -7.50 8.90 -14.63
C SER A 113 -6.85 7.86 -13.72
N PHE A 114 -7.48 7.57 -12.58
CA PHE A 114 -7.00 6.55 -11.65
C PHE A 114 -7.83 5.27 -11.75
N ASN A 115 -7.17 4.11 -11.76
CA ASN A 115 -7.85 2.80 -11.69
C ASN A 115 -8.52 2.57 -10.33
N MET A 116 -7.95 3.14 -9.26
CA MET A 116 -8.52 3.12 -7.92
C MET A 116 -8.22 4.43 -7.20
N MET A 117 -9.22 4.94 -6.48
CA MET A 117 -9.12 6.17 -5.70
C MET A 117 -9.58 5.92 -4.27
N MET A 118 -8.87 6.51 -3.31
CA MET A 118 -9.20 6.45 -1.89
C MET A 118 -8.99 7.80 -1.21
N LEU A 119 -9.80 8.06 -0.21
CA LEU A 119 -9.56 9.06 0.81
C LEU A 119 -8.97 8.37 2.04
N VAL A 120 -7.87 8.91 2.55
CA VAL A 120 -7.09 8.35 3.66
C VAL A 120 -7.18 9.29 4.83
N LYS A 121 -7.65 8.80 5.97
CA LYS A 121 -7.69 9.55 7.22
C LYS A 121 -6.73 8.95 8.24
N LYS A 122 -5.90 9.80 8.85
CA LYS A 122 -5.02 9.38 9.95
C LYS A 122 -5.77 9.49 11.27
N GLU A 123 -5.67 8.45 12.10
CA GLU A 123 -6.19 8.39 13.46
C GLU A 123 -5.13 7.79 14.39
N GLU A 124 -5.32 7.90 15.71
CA GLU A 124 -4.39 7.35 16.73
C GLU A 124 -4.10 5.86 16.51
N ASP A 125 -5.14 5.08 16.17
CA ASP A 125 -5.07 3.63 15.95
C ASP A 125 -4.56 3.21 14.56
N GLY A 126 -4.24 4.16 13.68
CA GLY A 126 -3.72 3.90 12.33
C GLY A 126 -4.40 4.70 11.21
N ARG A 127 -4.38 4.16 9.99
CA ARG A 127 -4.98 4.79 8.81
C ARG A 127 -6.33 4.16 8.48
N LEU A 128 -7.33 5.01 8.21
CA LEU A 128 -8.59 4.60 7.59
C LEU A 128 -8.54 4.90 6.09
N PHE A 129 -9.13 4.01 5.31
CA PHE A 129 -9.16 4.10 3.86
C PHE A 129 -10.60 4.00 3.40
N LYS A 130 -11.10 5.04 2.74
CA LYS A 130 -12.42 5.05 2.12
C LYS A 130 -12.25 5.08 0.62
N ARG A 131 -12.70 4.03 -0.07
CA ARG A 131 -12.68 3.99 -1.54
C ARG A 131 -13.75 4.92 -2.09
N ILE A 132 -13.40 5.64 -3.14
CA ILE A 132 -14.32 6.49 -3.90
C ILE A 132 -14.30 6.06 -5.36
N HIS A 133 -15.42 6.25 -6.04
CA HIS A 133 -15.60 5.86 -7.44
C HIS A 133 -15.65 7.06 -8.36
N GLU A 134 -16.12 8.19 -7.86
CA GLU A 134 -16.25 9.44 -8.61
C GLU A 134 -15.43 10.54 -7.94
N LYS A 135 -14.80 11.40 -8.75
CA LYS A 135 -14.03 12.55 -8.25
C LYS A 135 -14.90 13.54 -7.46
N GLY A 136 -16.20 13.59 -7.75
CA GLY A 136 -17.16 14.40 -7.00
C GLY A 136 -17.35 13.97 -5.54
N GLU A 137 -16.86 12.79 -5.14
CA GLU A 137 -16.88 12.31 -3.75
C GLU A 137 -15.70 12.84 -2.92
N ILE A 138 -14.71 13.49 -3.55
CA ILE A 138 -13.53 14.04 -2.88
C ILE A 138 -13.97 15.24 -2.02
N SER A 139 -13.83 15.08 -0.70
CA SER A 139 -14.19 16.12 0.28
C SER A 139 -13.43 15.92 1.58
N THR A 140 -13.06 17.04 2.20
CA THR A 140 -12.48 17.09 3.55
C THR A 140 -13.50 16.69 4.64
N GLU A 141 -14.80 16.87 4.39
CA GLU A 141 -15.89 16.57 5.34
C GLU A 141 -16.43 15.14 5.22
N VAL A 142 -15.74 14.27 4.49
CA VAL A 142 -16.22 12.91 4.25
C VAL A 142 -16.31 12.11 5.56
N LYS A 143 -17.43 11.40 5.73
CA LYS A 143 -17.63 10.50 6.87
C LYS A 143 -17.03 9.12 6.62
N PHE A 144 -16.16 8.69 7.54
CA PHE A 144 -15.60 7.35 7.61
C PHE A 144 -16.45 6.48 8.55
N GLU A 145 -17.60 6.01 8.06
CA GLU A 145 -18.51 5.14 8.82
C GLU A 145 -17.90 3.75 9.01
N LYS A 146 -17.22 3.53 10.15
CA LYS A 146 -16.58 2.25 10.46
C LYS A 146 -17.61 1.13 10.63
N VAL A 147 -17.28 -0.04 10.11
CA VAL A 147 -18.04 -1.28 10.26
C VAL A 147 -17.23 -2.25 11.14
N THR A 148 -17.93 -2.99 11.99
CA THR A 148 -17.30 -4.01 12.84
C THR A 148 -16.69 -5.11 11.98
N LYS A 149 -15.56 -5.67 12.46
CA LYS A 149 -14.72 -6.65 11.74
C LYS A 149 -15.55 -7.74 11.03
N PRO A 150 -15.76 -7.67 9.70
CA PRO A 150 -16.63 -8.58 8.97
C PRO A 150 -15.97 -9.93 8.68
N PHE A 151 -14.63 -9.96 8.64
CA PHE A 151 -13.86 -11.16 8.32
C PHE A 151 -13.04 -11.60 9.52
N LEU A 152 -13.12 -12.89 9.84
CA LEU A 152 -12.21 -13.53 10.79
C LEU A 152 -10.84 -13.74 10.14
N SER A 153 -10.83 -14.27 8.91
CA SER A 153 -9.62 -14.47 8.11
C SER A 153 -9.90 -14.20 6.63
N VAL A 154 -8.89 -13.67 5.95
CA VAL A 154 -8.81 -13.54 4.49
C VAL A 154 -7.44 -14.05 4.08
N GLU A 155 -7.42 -14.99 3.14
CA GLU A 155 -6.21 -15.63 2.63
C GLU A 155 -6.16 -15.54 1.11
N VAL A 156 -4.99 -15.22 0.58
CA VAL A 156 -4.69 -15.33 -0.86
C VAL A 156 -3.95 -16.65 -1.11
N GLU A 157 -4.44 -17.44 -2.07
CA GLU A 157 -3.82 -18.66 -2.55
C GLU A 157 -3.17 -18.39 -3.92
N GLN A 158 -1.84 -18.51 -3.99
CA GLN A 158 -1.01 -18.32 -5.18
C GLN A 158 0.09 -19.38 -5.20
N ASN A 159 0.38 -19.97 -6.36
CA ASN A 159 1.32 -21.09 -6.47
C ASN A 159 1.12 -22.24 -5.44
N ASN A 160 -0.13 -22.54 -5.09
CA ASN A 160 -0.51 -23.49 -4.03
C ASN A 160 -0.06 -23.12 -2.61
N ASN A 161 0.45 -21.91 -2.39
CA ASN A 161 0.74 -21.37 -1.07
C ASN A 161 -0.39 -20.44 -0.63
N ARG A 162 -0.76 -20.51 0.65
CA ARG A 162 -1.76 -19.63 1.24
C ARG A 162 -1.10 -18.64 2.18
N THR A 163 -1.39 -17.36 1.97
CA THR A 163 -0.90 -16.27 2.80
C THR A 163 -2.09 -15.54 3.39
N ALA A 164 -2.10 -15.39 4.72
CA ALA A 164 -3.11 -14.60 5.42
C ALA A 164 -2.86 -13.10 5.18
N ILE A 165 -3.90 -12.38 4.76
CA ILE A 165 -3.83 -10.97 4.37
C ILE A 165 -4.84 -10.09 5.09
N HIS A 166 -5.44 -10.57 6.18
CA HIS A 166 -6.53 -9.86 6.88
C HIS A 166 -6.07 -8.87 7.95
N ASP A 167 -4.79 -8.92 8.37
CA ASP A 167 -4.28 -8.11 9.49
C ASP A 167 -4.37 -6.60 9.23
N LYS A 168 -4.19 -6.17 7.99
CA LYS A 168 -4.22 -4.75 7.62
C LYS A 168 -5.59 -4.29 7.08
N LEU A 169 -6.56 -5.19 6.95
CA LEU A 169 -7.91 -4.86 6.45
C LEU A 169 -8.74 -4.02 7.42
N LYS A 170 -8.37 -3.94 8.71
CA LYS A 170 -9.12 -3.17 9.72
C LYS A 170 -9.37 -1.72 9.31
N GLY A 171 -8.38 -1.08 8.66
CA GLY A 171 -8.50 0.31 8.18
C GLY A 171 -9.47 0.49 7.01
N PHE A 172 -9.87 -0.59 6.36
CA PHE A 172 -10.71 -0.60 5.16
C PHE A 172 -12.16 -0.98 5.43
N TYR A 173 -12.51 -1.34 6.67
CA TYR A 173 -13.89 -1.66 7.06
C TYR A 173 -14.71 -0.39 7.24
N ILE A 174 -14.90 0.33 6.13
CA ILE A 174 -15.71 1.54 6.01
C ILE A 174 -16.93 1.19 5.16
N ASN A 175 -18.10 1.61 5.62
CA ASN A 175 -19.37 1.38 4.93
C ASN A 175 -19.31 1.90 3.48
N GLY A 176 -19.70 1.05 2.53
CA GLY A 176 -19.66 1.33 1.09
C GLY A 176 -18.34 0.97 0.40
N ASN A 177 -17.27 0.66 1.13
CA ASN A 177 -16.01 0.27 0.49
C ASN A 177 -16.15 -1.03 -0.31
N MET A 178 -15.68 -1.00 -1.55
CA MET A 178 -15.43 -2.21 -2.35
C MET A 178 -13.98 -2.66 -2.15
N LEU A 179 -13.80 -3.90 -1.71
CA LEU A 179 -12.53 -4.54 -1.37
C LEU A 179 -12.37 -5.85 -2.15
N LEU A 180 -11.15 -6.37 -2.16
CA LEU A 180 -10.81 -7.70 -2.68
C LEU A 180 -11.09 -7.93 -4.17
N ASP A 181 -11.42 -6.90 -4.95
CA ASP A 181 -11.29 -6.93 -6.41
C ASP A 181 -9.81 -6.94 -6.84
N LYS A 182 -9.58 -7.25 -8.11
CA LYS A 182 -8.22 -7.35 -8.68
C LYS A 182 -7.36 -6.11 -8.45
N ILE A 183 -7.90 -4.91 -8.69
CA ILE A 183 -7.15 -3.65 -8.59
C ILE A 183 -6.80 -3.38 -7.13
N PHE A 184 -7.78 -3.52 -6.24
CA PHE A 184 -7.55 -3.40 -4.79
C PHE A 184 -6.49 -4.39 -4.31
N LEU A 185 -6.61 -5.68 -4.68
CA LEU A 185 -5.67 -6.71 -4.23
C LEU A 185 -4.26 -6.46 -4.73
N LYS A 186 -4.11 -6.02 -5.98
CA LYS A 186 -2.79 -5.72 -6.54
C LYS A 186 -2.08 -4.65 -5.71
N TRP A 187 -2.75 -3.52 -5.48
CA TRP A 187 -2.23 -2.45 -4.63
C TRP A 187 -2.02 -2.90 -3.18
N TYR A 188 -3.00 -3.56 -2.58
CA TYR A 188 -3.00 -3.93 -1.16
C TYR A 188 -1.88 -4.94 -0.82
N LEU A 189 -1.67 -5.94 -1.68
CA LEU A 189 -0.59 -6.91 -1.50
C LEU A 189 0.79 -6.25 -1.66
N GLU A 190 0.92 -5.32 -2.60
CA GLU A 190 2.15 -4.58 -2.82
C GLU A 190 2.47 -3.65 -1.63
N GLU A 191 1.52 -2.81 -1.23
CA GLU A 191 1.67 -1.81 -0.16
C GLU A 191 1.90 -2.45 1.22
N PHE A 192 1.14 -3.48 1.58
CA PHE A 192 1.14 -4.00 2.95
C PHE A 192 1.96 -5.28 3.15
N TYR A 193 2.24 -6.02 2.07
CA TYR A 193 2.88 -7.33 2.14
C TYR A 193 4.10 -7.45 1.21
N GLY A 194 4.37 -6.48 0.33
CA GLY A 194 5.46 -6.55 -0.64
C GLY A 194 5.31 -7.72 -1.62
N MET A 195 4.08 -8.12 -1.95
CA MET A 195 3.76 -9.25 -2.81
C MET A 195 3.09 -8.78 -4.10
N ASN A 196 3.40 -9.45 -5.22
CA ASN A 196 2.71 -9.22 -6.50
C ASN A 196 1.49 -10.15 -6.63
N LEU A 197 0.41 -9.64 -7.20
CA LEU A 197 -0.76 -10.46 -7.52
C LEU A 197 -0.53 -11.26 -8.81
N GLU A 198 -0.52 -12.59 -8.73
CA GLU A 198 -0.52 -13.51 -9.88
C GLU A 198 -1.89 -13.62 -10.53
N ASP A 199 -1.97 -13.96 -11.82
CA ASP A 199 -3.23 -14.01 -12.57
C ASP A 199 -4.21 -15.13 -12.12
N ASN A 200 -3.69 -16.24 -11.59
CA ASN A 200 -4.48 -17.42 -11.21
C ASN A 200 -4.76 -17.52 -9.70
N TYR A 201 -4.67 -16.38 -9.00
CA TYR A 201 -4.91 -16.31 -7.56
C TYR A 201 -6.35 -16.74 -7.19
N LYS A 202 -6.52 -17.15 -5.93
CA LYS A 202 -7.83 -17.35 -5.32
C LYS A 202 -7.87 -16.67 -3.97
N ILE A 203 -9.01 -16.11 -3.61
CA ILE A 203 -9.23 -15.53 -2.29
C ILE A 203 -10.16 -16.45 -1.50
N HIS A 204 -9.74 -16.80 -0.30
CA HIS A 204 -10.54 -17.54 0.67
C HIS A 204 -10.88 -16.62 1.83
N ILE A 205 -12.15 -16.56 2.20
CA ILE A 205 -12.64 -15.74 3.30
C ILE A 205 -13.30 -16.66 4.32
N ILE A 206 -12.98 -16.45 5.59
CA ILE A 206 -13.74 -16.94 6.72
C ILE A 206 -14.36 -15.71 7.37
N ASP A 207 -15.68 -15.60 7.31
CA ASP A 207 -16.38 -14.44 7.84
C ASP A 207 -16.57 -14.51 9.37
N SER A 208 -17.18 -13.48 9.96
CA SER A 208 -17.48 -13.43 11.39
C SER A 208 -18.48 -14.50 11.85
N ASN A 209 -19.25 -15.08 10.94
CA ASN A 209 -20.20 -16.17 11.18
C ASN A 209 -19.58 -17.56 10.93
N ILE A 210 -18.27 -17.62 10.65
CA ILE A 210 -17.52 -18.85 10.37
C ILE A 210 -17.94 -19.50 9.03
N GLU A 211 -18.60 -18.74 8.16
CA GLU A 211 -18.89 -19.20 6.80
C GLU A 211 -17.67 -19.01 5.91
N MET A 212 -17.42 -20.03 5.06
CA MET A 212 -16.29 -20.05 4.14
C MET A 212 -16.74 -19.63 2.75
N HIS A 213 -16.17 -18.54 2.26
CA HIS A 213 -16.44 -18.00 0.93
C HIS A 213 -15.20 -18.06 0.06
N LYS A 214 -15.39 -18.30 -1.23
CA LYS A 214 -14.33 -18.20 -2.24
C LYS A 214 -14.73 -17.11 -3.22
N ILE A 215 -13.83 -16.15 -3.42
CA ILE A 215 -14.04 -15.05 -4.35
C ILE A 215 -13.29 -15.35 -5.65
N GLN A 216 -14.01 -15.20 -6.77
CA GLN A 216 -13.49 -15.33 -8.12
C GLN A 216 -12.85 -14.01 -8.59
N TYR A 217 -12.09 -14.08 -9.68
CA TYR A 217 -11.32 -12.93 -10.19
C TYR A 217 -12.19 -11.74 -10.65
N ASP A 218 -13.46 -12.00 -10.96
CA ASP A 218 -14.49 -11.04 -11.40
C ASP A 218 -15.42 -10.63 -10.25
N GLN A 219 -15.05 -10.92 -9.01
CA GLN A 219 -15.86 -10.62 -7.84
C GLN A 219 -15.13 -9.68 -6.88
N SER A 220 -15.92 -8.97 -6.07
CA SER A 220 -15.44 -8.10 -5.01
C SER A 220 -16.33 -8.24 -3.77
N VAL A 221 -15.89 -7.63 -2.67
CA VAL A 221 -16.67 -7.51 -1.45
C VAL A 221 -17.00 -6.06 -1.18
N THR A 222 -18.29 -5.75 -1.08
CA THR A 222 -18.75 -4.44 -0.60
C THR A 222 -19.04 -4.51 0.90
N ILE A 223 -18.40 -3.66 1.69
CA ILE A 223 -18.63 -3.52 3.13
C ILE A 223 -19.93 -2.76 3.38
N GLN A 224 -20.75 -3.22 4.33
CA GLN A 224 -22.06 -2.64 4.65
C GLN A 224 -22.24 -2.48 6.15
N ALA A 225 -22.82 -1.37 6.59
CA ALA A 225 -23.18 -1.13 8.00
C ALA A 225 -24.53 -1.76 8.43
N LYS A 226 -25.00 -2.81 7.73
CA LYS A 226 -26.29 -3.48 7.96
C LYS A 226 -26.12 -4.79 8.73
N GLU A 227 -27.22 -5.51 8.96
CA GLU A 227 -27.21 -6.84 9.62
C GLU A 227 -26.24 -7.82 8.95
N GLN A 228 -26.17 -7.79 7.61
CA GLN A 228 -25.11 -8.45 6.85
C GLN A 228 -23.99 -7.45 6.61
N LEU A 229 -22.82 -7.69 7.22
CA LEU A 229 -21.70 -6.73 7.23
C LEU A 229 -21.00 -6.57 5.87
N TYR A 230 -21.31 -7.42 4.90
CA TYR A 230 -20.77 -7.35 3.55
C TYR A 230 -21.64 -8.10 2.53
N SER A 231 -21.43 -7.80 1.25
CA SER A 231 -21.98 -8.55 0.13
C SER A 231 -20.90 -8.86 -0.91
N ILE A 232 -20.97 -10.03 -1.53
CA ILE A 232 -20.12 -10.38 -2.67
C ILE A 232 -20.85 -9.97 -3.96
N THR A 233 -20.21 -9.18 -4.81
CA THR A 233 -20.76 -8.67 -6.07
C THR A 233 -19.83 -9.00 -7.23
N GLN A 234 -20.38 -9.10 -8.44
CA GLN A 234 -19.57 -9.15 -9.66
C GLN A 234 -19.11 -7.73 -10.03
N VAL A 235 -17.89 -7.63 -10.57
CA VAL A 235 -17.21 -6.39 -10.97
C VAL A 235 -17.23 -6.25 -12.49
#